data_AF-A0A2A8LRZ0-F1
#
_entry.id   AF-A0A2A8LRZ0-F1
#
_cell.length_a   1.000
_cell.length_b   1.000
_cell.length_c   1.000
_cell.angle_alpha   90.00
_cell.angle_beta   90.00
_cell.angle_gamma   90.00
#
_symmetry.space_group_name_H-M   'P 1'
#
loop_
_entity.id
_entity.type
_entity.pdbx_description
1 polymer ?
#
loop_
_entity_poly.entity_id
_entity_poly.type
_entity_poly.pdbx_seq_one_letter_code
_entity_poly.pdbx_strand_id
1 'polypeptide(L)' 'MRIGTNVLSMNARQSLYENEKRMNVAMEHLATGKRLNDASDNPANVAIVTLLYVRAIRMRVVS' A
#
# COMPACT_ATOMS: atom_id res chain seq x y z
N MET A 1 -11.05 39.19 9.07
CA MET A 1 -10.53 38.21 8.09
C MET A 1 -8.99 38.31 8.13
N ARG A 2 -8.29 37.30 8.65
CA ARG A 2 -6.81 37.34 8.76
C ARG A 2 -6.20 36.96 7.40
N ILE A 3 -5.47 37.89 6.81
CA ILE A 3 -4.89 37.83 5.47
C ILE A 3 -3.68 36.85 5.38
N GLY A 4 -3.18 36.36 6.52
CA GLY A 4 -1.92 35.60 6.57
C GLY A 4 -2.01 34.07 6.41
N THR A 5 -3.19 33.44 6.53
CA THR A 5 -3.30 31.97 6.39
C THR A 5 -4.72 31.57 5.99
N ASN A 6 -4.88 31.01 4.80
CA ASN A 6 -6.16 30.47 4.34
C ASN A 6 -6.34 29.03 4.87
N VAL A 7 -7.00 28.89 6.02
CA VAL A 7 -7.28 27.59 6.66
C VAL A 7 -8.01 26.63 5.72
N LEU A 8 -8.93 27.13 4.88
CA LEU A 8 -9.64 26.30 3.89
C LEU A 8 -8.67 25.74 2.84
N SER A 9 -7.74 26.57 2.35
CA SER A 9 -6.70 26.11 1.42
C SER A 9 -5.75 25.11 2.06
N MET A 10 -5.41 25.26 3.35
CA MET A 10 -4.56 24.28 4.05
C MET A 10 -5.27 22.94 4.21
N ASN A 11 -6.56 22.95 4.56
CA ASN A 11 -7.36 21.74 4.67
C ASN A 11 -7.49 21.03 3.31
N ALA A 12 -7.77 21.78 2.24
CA ALA A 12 -7.80 21.24 0.89
C ALA A 12 -6.46 20.61 0.48
N ARG A 13 -5.33 21.29 0.78
CA ARG A 13 -3.99 20.78 0.49
C ARG A 13 -3.68 19.50 1.27
N GLN A 14 -4.09 19.41 2.53
CA GLN A 14 -3.94 18.19 3.33
C GLN A 14 -4.76 17.03 2.74
N SER A 15 -6.01 17.28 2.36
CA SER A 15 -6.85 16.26 1.71
C SER A 15 -6.28 15.80 0.37
N LEU A 16 -5.73 16.71 -0.43
CA LEU A 16 -5.06 16.38 -1.69
C LEU A 16 -3.82 15.52 -1.44
N TYR A 17 -2.99 15.88 -0.47
CA TYR A 17 -1.81 15.11 -0.10
C TYR A 17 -2.15 13.67 0.35
N GLU A 18 -3.18 13.52 1.19
CA GLU A 18 -3.66 12.20 1.59
C GLU A 18 -4.23 11.40 0.42
N ASN A 19 -4.93 12.06 -0.50
CA ASN A 19 -5.48 11.42 -1.69
C ASN A 19 -4.38 10.95 -2.64
N GLU A 20 -3.36 11.78 -2.89
CA GLU A 20 -2.19 11.41 -3.68
C GLU A 20 -1.45 10.19 -3.09
N LYS A 21 -1.28 10.15 -1.76
CA LYS A 21 -0.67 8.99 -1.09
C LYS A 21 -1.50 7.72 -1.31
N ARG A 22 -2.83 7.79 -1.15
CA ARG A 22 -3.72 6.65 -1.39
C ARG A 22 -3.73 6.21 -2.85
N MET A 23 -3.72 7.17 -3.77
CA MET A 23 -3.63 6.91 -5.20
C MET A 23 -2.33 6.19 -5.56
N ASN A 24 -1.20 6.61 -5.01
CA ASN A 24 0.09 5.96 -5.27
C ASN A 24 0.10 4.50 -4.80
N VAL A 25 -0.44 4.20 -3.62
CA VAL A 25 -0.57 2.82 -3.13
C VAL A 25 -1.50 1.99 -4.04
N ALA A 26 -2.64 2.55 -4.43
CA ALA A 26 -3.56 1.89 -5.36
C ALA A 26 -2.91 1.61 -6.73
N MET A 27 -2.13 2.56 -7.24
CA MET A 27 -1.36 2.40 -8.49
C MET A 27 -0.28 1.34 -8.37
N GLU A 28 0.38 1.23 -7.21
CA GLU A 28 1.33 0.15 -6.95
C GLU A 28 0.63 -1.22 -6.98
N HIS A 29 -0.53 -1.37 -6.34
CA HIS A 29 -1.34 -2.59 -6.39
C HIS A 29 -1.81 -2.93 -7.81
N LEU A 30 -2.19 -1.92 -8.58
CA LEU A 30 -2.58 -2.11 -9.98
C LEU A 30 -1.39 -2.57 -10.83
N ALA A 31 -0.22 -1.97 -10.66
CA ALA A 31 0.98 -2.27 -11.42
C ALA A 31 1.56 -3.67 -11.08
N THR A 32 1.57 -4.05 -9.80
CA THR A 32 2.05 -5.38 -9.39
C THR A 32 1.01 -6.48 -9.61
N GLY A 33 -0.27 -6.11 -9.70
CA GLY A 33 -1.40 -7.04 -9.69
C GLY A 33 -1.59 -7.79 -8.37
N LYS A 34 -0.84 -7.43 -7.33
CA LYS A 34 -0.87 -8.10 -6.02
C LYS A 34 -1.59 -7.22 -5.02
N ARG A 35 -2.50 -7.82 -4.25
CA ARG A 35 -3.18 -7.16 -3.13
C ARG A 35 -2.25 -6.91 -1.93
N LEU A 36 -1.11 -7.61 -1.87
CA LEU A 36 -0.12 -7.49 -0.82
C LEU A 36 1.21 -7.12 -1.47
N ASN A 37 1.61 -5.86 -1.30
CA ASN A 37 2.78 -5.28 -1.97
C ASN A 37 3.88 -4.89 -0.99
N ASP A 38 3.50 -4.24 0.12
CA ASP A 38 4.46 -3.79 1.13
C ASP A 38 4.33 -4.63 2.41
N ALA A 39 5.49 -5.10 2.90
CA ALA A 39 5.59 -5.81 4.18
C ALA A 39 5.43 -4.88 5.38
N SER A 40 5.60 -3.57 5.16
CA SER A 40 5.48 -2.53 6.18
C SER A 40 4.05 -2.41 6.72
N ASP A 41 3.04 -2.56 5.86
CA ASP A 41 1.63 -2.42 6.25
C ASP A 41 1.04 -3.67 6.90
N ASN A 42 1.56 -4.87 6.56
CA ASN A 42 1.13 -6.12 7.19
C ASN A 42 2.19 -7.23 7.14
N PRO A 43 3.17 -7.21 8.09
CA PRO A 43 4.29 -8.15 8.07
C PRO A 43 3.84 -9.60 8.33
N ALA A 44 2.78 -9.81 9.12
CA ALA A 44 2.22 -11.13 9.40
C ALA A 44 1.65 -11.78 8.13
N ASN A 45 0.86 -11.03 7.35
CA ASN A 45 0.29 -11.53 6.12
C ASN A 45 1.37 -11.82 5.07
N VAL A 46 2.41 -10.97 4.97
CA VAL A 46 3.54 -11.23 4.06
C VAL A 46 4.29 -12.50 4.44
N ALA A 47 4.53 -12.73 5.74
CA ALA A 47 5.18 -13.94 6.22
C ALA A 47 4.36 -15.20 5.88
N ILE A 48 3.04 -15.15 6.07
CA ILE A 48 2.14 -16.28 5.74
C ILE A 48 2.14 -16.57 4.24
N VAL A 49 1.95 -15.55 3.39
CA VAL A 49 1.95 -15.73 1.93
C VAL A 49 3.28 -16.29 1.45
N THR A 50 4.39 -15.78 1.98
CA THR A 50 5.74 -16.27 1.64
C THR A 50 5.92 -17.73 2.04
N LEU A 51 5.49 -18.10 3.25
CA LEU A 51 5.57 -19.48 3.73
C LEU A 51 4.74 -20.44 2.86
N LEU A 52 3.52 -20.05 2.49
CA LEU A 52 2.65 -20.86 1.64
C LEU A 52 3.24 -21.04 0.24
N TYR A 53 3.81 -19.98 -0.34
CA TYR A 53 4.51 -20.05 -1.63
C TYR A 53 5.69 -21.03 -1.60
N VAL A 54 6.53 -20.96 -0.56
CA VAL A 54 7.65 -21.90 -0.38
C VAL A 54 7.16 -23.34 -0.23
N ARG A 55 6.08 -23.57 0.54
CA ARG A 55 5.48 -24.91 0.68
C ARG A 55 4.99 -25.46 -0.66
N ALA A 56 4.33 -24.64 -1.47
CA ALA A 56 3.84 -25.04 -2.79
C ALA A 56 5.00 -25.45 -3.73
N ILE A 57 6.09 -24.67 -3.75
CA ILE A 57 7.29 -25.03 -4.53
C ILE A 57 7.86 -26.37 -4.06
N ARG A 58 7.97 -26.56 -2.74
CA ARG A 58 8.50 -27.82 -2.19
C ARG A 58 7.65 -29.02 -2.60
N MET A 59 6.32 -28.90 -2.57
CA MET A 59 5.45 -30.01 -3.03
C MET A 59 5.66 -30.32 -4.52
N ARG A 60 5.89 -29.31 -5.37
CA ARG A 60 6.17 -29.49 -6.80
C ARG A 60 7.51 -30.17 -7.09
N VAL A 61 8.53 -29.96 -6.27
CA VAL A 61 9.85 -30.59 -6.45
C VAL A 61 9.87 -32.05 -6.00
N VAL A 62 8.94 -32.44 -5.13
CA VAL A 62 8.84 -33.80 -4.56
C VAL A 62 7.80 -34.66 -5.29
N SER A 63 7.16 -34.13 -6.35
CA SER A 63 6.26 -34.86 -7.27
C SER A 63 7.00 -35.26 -8.54
#